data_AF-A0A974BP41-F1
#
_entry.id   AF-A0A974BP41-F1
#
_cell.length_a   1.000
_cell.length_b   1.000
_cell.length_c   1.000
_cell.angle_alpha   90.00
_cell.angle_beta   90.00
_cell.angle_gamma   90.00
#
_symmetry.space_group_name_H-M   'P 1'
#
loop_
_entity.id
_entity.type
_entity.pdbx_description
1 polymer ?
#
loop_
_entity_poly.entity_id
_entity_poly.type
_entity_poly.pdbx_seq_one_letter_code
_entity_poly.pdbx_strand_id
1 'polypeptide(L)'
;MDTIPELTHYIKNFKLEDFSSRNQGYDRVLLQLFGYLGHGKSSFINTCKYVLEDGEYQNYTNAKKPQEGGDQGDTTERVTYPLTDIMTLVDNRGCNKMNNYETAEFLAQLGKSMSE
;
A
#
# COMPACT_ATOMS: atom_id res chain seq x y z
N MET A 1 -12.06 -25.02 -7.14
CA MET A 1 -11.03 -24.25 -7.88
C MET A 1 -10.46 -23.31 -6.84
N ASP A 2 -9.23 -23.55 -6.40
CA ASP A 2 -8.66 -22.78 -5.29
C ASP A 2 -8.25 -21.41 -5.80
N THR A 3 -9.09 -20.43 -5.52
CA THR A 3 -8.98 -19.05 -6.02
C THR A 3 -7.74 -18.31 -5.52
N ILE A 4 -7.20 -18.72 -4.37
CA ILE A 4 -6.03 -18.08 -3.75
C ILE A 4 -4.73 -18.41 -4.52
N PRO A 5 -4.36 -19.69 -4.74
CA PRO A 5 -3.19 -20.04 -5.57
C PRO A 5 -3.21 -19.39 -6.96
N GLU A 6 -4.38 -19.35 -7.60
CA GLU A 6 -4.55 -18.74 -8.92
C GLU A 6 -4.33 -17.22 -8.88
N LEU A 7 -4.92 -16.52 -7.91
CA LEU A 7 -4.69 -15.08 -7.73
C LEU A 7 -3.23 -14.75 -7.42
N THR A 8 -2.59 -15.53 -6.53
CA THR A 8 -1.16 -15.40 -6.22
C THR A 8 -0.32 -15.60 -7.47
N HIS A 9 -0.64 -16.60 -8.30
CA HIS A 9 0.05 -16.85 -9.56
C HIS A 9 -0.07 -15.65 -10.51
N TYR A 10 -1.25 -15.07 -10.66
CA TYR A 10 -1.44 -13.88 -11.51
C TYR A 10 -0.67 -12.67 -11.00
N ILE A 11 -0.68 -12.40 -9.69
CA ILE A 11 0.06 -11.27 -9.12
C ILE A 11 1.57 -11.44 -9.32
N LYS A 12 2.11 -12.64 -9.09
CA LYS A 12 3.54 -12.93 -9.25
C LYS A 12 4.02 -12.82 -10.70
N ASN A 13 3.18 -13.20 -11.66
CA ASN A 13 3.53 -13.25 -13.07
C ASN A 13 3.03 -12.04 -13.87
N PHE A 14 2.43 -11.06 -13.19
CA PHE A 14 1.91 -9.85 -13.81
C PHE A 14 3.02 -9.09 -14.57
N LYS A 15 2.75 -8.71 -15.82
CA LYS A 15 3.63 -7.85 -16.62
C LYS A 15 2.88 -6.64 -17.13
N LEU A 16 3.56 -5.49 -17.17
CA LEU A 16 3.00 -4.26 -17.75
C LEU A 16 2.65 -4.41 -19.23
N GLU A 17 3.36 -5.29 -19.94
CA GLU A 17 3.15 -5.61 -21.35
C GLU A 17 1.81 -6.33 -21.62
N ASP A 18 1.19 -6.91 -20.59
CA ASP A 18 -0.11 -7.59 -20.71
C ASP A 18 -1.25 -6.60 -21.04
N PHE A 19 -1.03 -5.29 -20.85
CA PHE A 19 -1.98 -4.25 -21.23
C PHE A 19 -1.73 -3.76 -22.67
N SER A 20 -2.60 -4.18 -23.58
CA SER A 20 -2.50 -4.08 -25.04
C SER A 20 -2.65 -2.68 -25.66
N SER A 21 -2.42 -1.59 -24.91
CA SER A 21 -2.52 -0.23 -25.45
C SER A 21 -1.26 0.58 -25.20
N ARG A 22 -0.17 0.19 -25.88
CA ARG A 22 1.15 0.86 -25.90
C ARG A 22 1.77 1.01 -24.50
N ASN A 23 2.92 0.37 -24.30
CA ASN A 23 3.75 0.61 -23.12
C ASN A 23 3.96 2.13 -22.95
N GLN A 24 3.35 2.74 -21.93
CA GLN A 24 3.32 4.18 -21.71
C GLN A 24 4.64 4.70 -21.10
N GLY A 25 5.68 3.86 -21.09
CA GLY A 25 7.00 4.17 -20.51
C GLY A 25 7.06 3.96 -19.00
N TYR A 26 6.03 3.37 -18.39
CA TYR A 26 6.04 3.01 -16.98
C TYR A 26 6.85 1.73 -16.75
N ASP A 27 7.63 1.71 -15.68
CA ASP A 27 8.44 0.57 -15.25
C ASP A 27 7.78 -0.21 -14.11
N ARG A 28 6.84 0.41 -13.37
CA ARG A 28 6.27 -0.12 -12.13
C ARG A 28 4.80 0.29 -11.92
N VAL A 29 4.10 -0.51 -11.10
CA VAL A 29 2.77 -0.24 -10.55
C VAL A 29 2.88 0.05 -9.07
N LEU A 30 2.35 1.19 -8.64
CA LEU A 30 2.25 1.57 -7.22
C LEU A 30 0.84 1.31 -6.70
N LEU A 31 0.72 0.40 -5.73
CA LEU A 31 -0.51 0.18 -4.97
C LEU A 31 -0.47 1.02 -3.69
N GLN A 32 -1.07 2.20 -3.75
CA GLN A 32 -1.00 3.20 -2.69
C GLN A 32 -2.16 3.06 -1.71
N LEU A 33 -1.84 2.81 -0.43
CA LEU A 33 -2.83 2.67 0.63
C LEU A 33 -3.01 3.99 1.36
N PHE A 34 -4.25 4.44 1.44
CA PHE A 34 -4.65 5.65 2.16
C PHE A 34 -5.77 5.30 3.13
N GLY A 35 -5.82 6.01 4.26
CA GLY A 35 -6.83 5.78 5.27
C GLY A 35 -6.36 6.21 6.66
N TYR A 36 -7.29 6.21 7.60
CA TYR A 36 -7.05 6.69 8.95
C TYR A 36 -5.94 5.90 9.69
N LEU A 37 -5.31 6.53 10.68
CA LEU A 37 -4.37 5.84 11.58
C LEU A 37 -5.11 4.73 12.35
N GLY A 38 -4.48 3.56 12.49
CA GLY A 38 -5.07 2.41 13.18
C GLY A 38 -6.08 1.58 12.36
N HIS A 39 -6.40 1.96 11.12
CA HIS A 39 -7.38 1.23 10.29
C HIS A 39 -6.79 0.05 9.49
N GLY A 40 -5.67 -0.52 9.94
CA GLY A 40 -5.17 -1.79 9.41
C GLY A 40 -4.43 -1.72 8.07
N LYS A 41 -3.99 -0.54 7.60
CA LYS A 41 -3.13 -0.41 6.40
C LYS A 41 -1.85 -1.26 6.51
N SER A 42 -1.15 -1.11 7.62
CA SER A 42 0.08 -1.84 7.93
C SER A 42 -0.16 -3.37 8.01
N SER A 43 -1.27 -3.77 8.63
CA SER A 43 -1.69 -5.18 8.67
C SER A 43 -1.98 -5.75 7.28
N PHE A 44 -2.65 -4.99 6.41
CA PHE A 44 -2.90 -5.38 5.03
C PHE A 44 -1.60 -5.65 4.27
N ILE A 45 -0.59 -4.76 4.41
CA ILE A 45 0.73 -4.95 3.77
C ILE A 45 1.39 -6.24 4.24
N ASN A 46 1.41 -6.50 5.55
CA ASN A 46 1.99 -7.73 6.10
C ASN A 46 1.30 -8.97 5.53
N THR A 47 -0.04 -8.95 5.42
CA THR A 47 -0.80 -10.05 4.82
C THR A 47 -0.45 -10.25 3.35
N CYS A 48 -0.36 -9.19 2.55
CA CYS A 48 0.04 -9.29 1.15
C CYS A 48 1.45 -9.88 0.99
N LYS A 49 2.40 -9.43 1.80
CA LYS A 49 3.78 -9.94 1.78
C LYS A 49 3.82 -11.42 2.18
N TYR A 50 3.14 -11.78 3.27
CA TYR A 50 3.03 -13.17 3.72
C TYR A 50 2.48 -14.13 2.64
N VAL A 51 1.35 -13.77 2.03
CA VAL A 51 0.71 -14.61 0.99
C VAL A 51 1.60 -14.77 -0.24
N LEU A 52 2.37 -13.74 -0.60
CA LEU A 52 3.17 -13.76 -1.83
C LEU A 52 4.58 -14.31 -1.64
N GLU A 53 5.17 -14.21 -0.45
CA GLU A 53 6.50 -14.77 -0.20
C GLU A 53 6.47 -16.27 0.13
N ASP A 54 5.27 -16.85 0.33
CA ASP A 54 5.06 -18.28 0.61
C ASP A 54 5.97 -18.80 1.75
N GLY A 55 6.24 -17.92 2.72
CA GLY A 55 7.17 -18.14 3.82
C GLY A 55 6.49 -17.97 5.18
N GLU A 56 7.27 -17.99 6.26
CA GLU A 56 6.75 -17.69 7.59
C GLU A 56 6.29 -16.23 7.69
N TYR A 57 5.26 -15.96 8.51
CA TYR A 57 4.77 -14.61 8.73
C TYR A 57 5.88 -13.73 9.32
N GLN A 58 6.22 -12.66 8.61
CA GLN A 58 7.12 -11.62 9.11
C GLN A 58 6.36 -10.31 9.27
N ASN A 59 6.70 -9.58 10.33
CA ASN A 59 6.12 -8.27 10.61
C ASN A 59 6.92 -7.20 9.86
N TYR A 60 6.57 -6.95 8.59
CA TYR A 60 7.24 -5.97 7.73
C TYR A 60 6.91 -4.52 8.08
N THR A 61 5.76 -4.32 8.72
CA THR A 61 5.28 -3.01 9.16
C THR A 61 5.20 -2.99 10.69
N ASN A 62 5.49 -1.86 11.34
CA ASN A 62 5.27 -1.72 12.78
C ASN A 62 3.77 -1.54 13.07
N ALA A 63 2.98 -2.59 12.87
CA ALA A 63 1.57 -2.65 13.28
C ALA A 63 1.47 -2.83 14.80
N LYS A 64 1.97 -1.87 15.60
CA LYS A 64 1.77 -1.91 17.05
C LYS A 64 0.32 -1.56 17.38
N LYS A 65 -0.25 -2.29 18.34
CA LYS A 65 -1.54 -1.94 18.96
C LYS A 65 -1.44 -0.53 19.55
N PRO A 66 -2.51 0.29 19.48
CA PRO A 66 -2.53 1.59 20.14
C PRO A 66 -2.20 1.38 21.62
N GLN A 67 -1.12 2.00 22.10
CA GLN A 67 -0.81 2.00 23.53
C GLN A 67 -1.94 2.75 24.26
N GLU A 68 -2.38 2.20 25.39
CA GLU A 68 -3.33 2.86 26.28
C GLU A 68 -2.75 4.22 26.71
N GLY A 69 -3.28 5.31 26.14
CA GLY A 69 -2.91 6.67 26.50
C GLY A 69 -2.10 7.43 25.46
N GLY A 70 -2.72 7.73 24.31
CA GLY A 70 -2.36 8.91 23.51
C GLY A 70 -1.54 8.64 22.25
N ASP A 71 -2.21 8.87 21.11
CA ASP A 71 -1.69 9.35 19.83
C ASP A 71 -0.35 8.76 19.34
N GLN A 72 -0.43 7.70 18.51
CA GLN A 72 0.44 7.52 17.34
C GLN A 72 0.06 6.25 16.57
N GLY A 73 -0.60 6.42 15.43
CA GLY A 73 -0.39 5.45 14.35
C GLY A 73 1.02 5.67 13.81
N ASP A 74 1.84 4.62 13.83
CA ASP A 74 3.30 4.69 13.65
C ASP A 74 3.75 5.10 12.23
N THR A 75 2.87 5.06 11.22
CA THR A 75 3.21 5.50 9.86
C THR A 75 3.22 7.03 9.81
N THR A 76 4.31 7.62 10.30
CA THR A 76 4.62 9.05 10.27
C THR A 76 5.14 9.50 8.91
N GLU A 77 5.65 8.56 8.10
CA GLU A 77 6.26 8.79 6.80
C GLU A 77 5.76 7.80 5.74
N ARG A 78 5.87 8.17 4.46
CA ARG A 78 5.53 7.28 3.33
C ARG A 78 6.57 6.17 3.23
N VAL A 79 6.14 4.91 3.29
CA VAL A 79 7.02 3.74 3.19
C VAL A 79 6.61 2.85 2.04
N THR A 80 7.58 2.30 1.32
CA THR A 80 7.35 1.41 0.16
C THR A 80 7.80 -0.02 0.45
N TYR A 81 6.98 -0.99 0.03
CA TYR A 81 7.22 -2.41 0.18
C TYR A 81 7.14 -3.08 -1.19
N PRO A 82 8.27 -3.49 -1.78
CA PRO A 82 8.27 -4.26 -3.01
C PRO A 82 7.47 -5.56 -2.82
N LEU A 83 6.55 -5.80 -3.74
CA LEU A 83 5.67 -6.97 -3.75
C LEU A 83 6.09 -7.96 -4.84
N THR A 84 6.43 -7.43 -6.01
CA THR A 84 7.11 -8.12 -7.12
C THR A 84 8.09 -7.13 -7.76
N ASP A 85 8.82 -7.53 -8.80
CA ASP A 85 9.69 -6.61 -9.56
C ASP A 85 8.90 -5.46 -10.21
N ILE A 86 7.61 -5.67 -10.48
CA ILE A 86 6.71 -4.70 -11.13
C ILE A 86 5.85 -3.96 -10.12
N MET A 87 5.39 -4.62 -9.05
CA MET A 87 4.38 -4.08 -8.14
C MET A 87 5.01 -3.68 -6.80
N THR A 88 4.72 -2.46 -6.34
CA THR A 88 5.15 -1.95 -5.04
C THR A 88 3.94 -1.47 -4.23
N LEU A 89 3.80 -1.98 -3.01
CA LEU A 89 2.85 -1.45 -2.03
C LEU A 89 3.42 -0.18 -1.41
N VAL A 90 2.57 0.82 -1.17
CA VAL A 90 2.96 2.07 -0.53
C VAL A 90 2.06 2.30 0.67
N ASP A 91 2.63 2.31 1.87
CA ASP A 91 1.95 2.79 3.08
C ASP A 91 2.09 4.30 3.12
N ASN A 92 0.98 5.01 2.91
CA ASN A 92 0.97 6.46 3.12
C ASN A 92 0.61 6.77 4.56
N ARG A 93 1.12 7.91 5.04
CA ARG A 93 0.80 8.45 6.36
C ARG A 93 -0.71 8.40 6.56
N GLY A 94 -1.14 7.84 7.69
CA GLY A 94 -2.56 7.83 8.00
C GLY A 94 -3.07 9.20 8.40
N CYS A 95 -4.28 9.53 7.99
CA CYS A 95 -4.95 10.73 8.44
C CYS A 95 -5.45 10.51 9.87
N ASN A 96 -5.31 11.51 10.73
CA ASN A 96 -5.88 11.49 12.08
C ASN A 96 -7.33 11.96 12.06
N LYS A 97 -7.65 13.00 11.28
CA LYS A 97 -8.98 13.63 11.25
C LYS A 97 -9.50 13.92 9.84
N MET A 98 -8.70 13.71 8.80
CA MET A 98 -8.97 14.07 7.40
C MET A 98 -9.39 15.55 7.26
N ASN A 99 -8.66 16.43 7.96
CA ASN A 99 -8.87 17.86 7.84
C ASN A 99 -8.35 18.40 6.49
N ASN A 100 -8.52 19.69 6.22
CA ASN A 100 -8.10 20.31 4.95
C ASN A 100 -6.61 20.08 4.64
N TYR A 101 -5.74 20.10 5.67
CA TYR A 101 -4.31 19.85 5.51
C TYR A 101 -4.02 18.39 5.10
N GLU A 102 -4.56 17.42 5.85
CA GLU A 102 -4.38 15.99 5.56
C GLU A 102 -5.02 15.59 4.22
N THR A 103 -6.13 16.24 3.85
CA THR A 103 -6.78 16.07 2.55
C THR A 103 -5.92 16.63 1.41
N ALA A 104 -5.29 17.79 1.62
CA ALA A 104 -4.37 18.36 0.64
C ALA A 104 -3.11 17.48 0.46
N GLU A 105 -2.54 16.94 1.54
CA GLU A 105 -1.44 15.97 1.46
C GLU A 105 -1.85 14.71 0.69
N PHE A 106 -3.04 14.16 0.96
CA PHE A 106 -3.62 13.03 0.23
C PHE A 106 -3.75 13.32 -1.27
N LEU A 107 -4.33 14.47 -1.63
CA LEU A 107 -4.52 14.86 -3.03
C LEU A 107 -3.21 15.10 -3.76
N ALA A 108 -2.24 15.74 -3.10
CA ALA A 108 -0.90 15.94 -3.64
C ALA A 108 -0.19 14.61 -3.96
N GLN A 109 -0.35 13.59 -3.10
CA GLN A 109 0.21 12.26 -3.33
C GLN A 109 -0.48 11.49 -4.47
N LEU A 110 -1.73 11.84 -4.79
CA LEU A 110 -2.42 11.35 -5.99
C LEU A 110 -2.06 12.13 -7.27
N GLY A 111 -1.18 13.12 -7.18
CA GLY A 111 -0.86 14.02 -8.31
C GLY A 111 -2.03 14.93 -8.70
N LYS A 112 -3.01 15.11 -7.80
CA LYS A 112 -4.13 16.03 -8.00
C LYS A 112 -3.83 17.34 -7.26
N SER A 113 -3.86 18.45 -7.98
CA SER A 113 -3.90 19.77 -7.34
C SER A 113 -5.32 20.08 -6.87
N MET A 114 -5.46 20.76 -5.74
CA MET A 114 -6.70 21.45 -5.39
C MET A 114 -6.85 22.61 -6.39
N SER A 115 -7.85 22.56 -7.26
CA SER A 115 -8.24 23.74 -8.03
C SER A 115 -8.90 24.73 -7.08
N GLU A 116 -8.41 25.98 -7.11
CA GLU A 116 -8.98 27.12 -6.37
C GLU A 116 -10.45 27.40 -6.74
#